data_AF-A0A1J3D239-F1
#
_entry.id   AF-A0A1J3D239-F1
#
_cell.length_a   1.000
_cell.length_b   1.000
_cell.length_c   1.000
_cell.angle_alpha   90.00
_cell.angle_beta   90.00
_cell.angle_gamma   90.00
#
_symmetry.space_group_name_H-M   'P 1'
#
loop_
_entity.id
_entity.type
_entity.pdbx_description
1 polymer ?
#
loop_
_entity_poly.entity_id
_entity_poly.type
_entity_poly.pdbx_seq_one_letter_code
_entity_poly.pdbx_strand_id
1 'polypeptide(L)'
;MVMDVEANENQQPKQERSSRNKWTASLDKVLADLVVKQIQSGNRQNDFFDRKTWSNMRNDFNKQTGLSFNNNQLRKHLDVLRQRYNSLKSSRAQNEFAMEEEED
;
A
#
# COMPACT_ATOMS: atom_id res chain seq x y z
N MET A 1 -37.83 -32.21 30.74
CA MET A 1 -38.01 -31.41 29.51
C MET A 1 -37.01 -30.28 29.59
N VAL A 2 -36.11 -30.23 28.61
CA VAL A 2 -35.00 -29.28 28.55
C VAL A 2 -35.54 -27.87 28.37
N MET A 3 -34.95 -26.90 29.07
CA MET A 3 -35.16 -25.48 28.80
C MET A 3 -34.05 -25.03 27.85
N ASP A 4 -34.43 -24.59 26.67
CA ASP A 4 -33.60 -23.79 25.78
C ASP A 4 -33.31 -22.43 26.43
N VAL A 5 -32.04 -22.01 26.44
CA VAL A 5 -31.67 -20.59 26.43
C VAL A 5 -30.38 -20.44 25.65
N GLU A 6 -30.49 -19.77 24.51
CA GLU A 6 -29.37 -19.32 23.69
C GLU A 6 -28.51 -18.30 24.45
N ALA A 7 -27.20 -18.32 24.23
CA ALA A 7 -26.35 -17.14 24.38
C ALA A 7 -25.06 -17.26 23.55
N ASN A 8 -25.19 -16.91 22.27
CA ASN A 8 -24.26 -16.12 21.46
C ASN A 8 -22.85 -15.87 22.06
N GLU A 9 -21.88 -16.72 21.70
CA GLU A 9 -20.45 -16.38 21.80
C GLU A 9 -19.97 -15.79 20.47
N ASN A 10 -20.29 -14.51 20.26
CA ASN A 10 -19.70 -13.68 19.22
C ASN A 10 -18.22 -13.39 19.57
N GLN A 11 -17.35 -14.39 19.45
CA GLN A 11 -15.91 -14.22 19.57
C GLN A 11 -15.34 -13.78 18.22
N GLN A 12 -15.65 -12.55 17.82
CA GLN A 12 -14.81 -11.87 16.82
C GLN A 12 -13.43 -11.65 17.45
N PRO A 13 -12.32 -12.04 16.78
CA PRO A 13 -10.99 -11.72 17.25
C PRO A 13 -10.88 -10.21 17.42
N LYS A 14 -10.68 -9.78 18.67
CA LYS A 14 -10.29 -8.41 19.02
C LYS A 14 -9.13 -8.06 18.10
N GLN A 15 -9.39 -7.13 17.17
CA GLN A 15 -8.36 -6.46 16.39
C GLN A 15 -7.20 -6.17 17.32
N GLU A 16 -6.08 -6.85 17.08
CA GLU A 16 -4.80 -6.48 17.66
C GLU A 16 -4.56 -5.02 17.25
N ARG A 17 -4.90 -4.15 18.19
CA ARG A 17 -4.70 -2.72 18.12
C ARG A 17 -3.22 -2.51 17.86
N SER A 18 -2.91 -2.11 16.63
CA SER A 18 -1.89 -1.11 16.40
C SER A 18 -0.49 -1.49 16.88
N SER A 19 -0.13 -2.77 16.86
CA SER A 19 1.25 -3.22 17.00
C SER A 19 2.01 -2.97 15.70
N ARG A 20 2.10 -1.68 15.34
CA ARG A 20 3.16 -1.09 14.53
C ARG A 20 3.50 -1.95 13.31
N ASN A 21 2.53 -2.17 12.41
CA ASN A 21 2.74 -2.91 11.15
C ASN A 21 3.92 -2.29 10.40
N LYS A 22 5.12 -2.85 10.60
CA LYS A 22 6.32 -2.41 9.92
C LYS A 22 6.12 -2.78 8.46
N TRP A 23 6.23 -1.78 7.58
CA TRP A 23 6.25 -2.04 6.16
C TRP A 23 7.43 -2.94 5.82
N THR A 24 7.15 -4.02 5.09
CA THR A 24 8.14 -4.99 4.61
C THR A 24 8.14 -4.96 3.09
N ALA A 25 9.20 -5.47 2.47
CA ALA A 25 9.28 -5.56 1.00
C ALA A 25 8.07 -6.30 0.38
N SER A 26 7.52 -7.28 1.08
CA SER A 26 6.30 -7.99 0.67
C SER A 26 5.08 -7.07 0.67
N LEU A 27 4.91 -6.24 1.71
CA LEU A 27 3.82 -5.26 1.78
C LEU A 27 3.99 -4.14 0.74
N ASP A 28 5.22 -3.71 0.50
CA ASP A 28 5.57 -2.73 -0.53
C ASP A 28 5.14 -3.23 -1.92
N LYS A 29 5.44 -4.50 -2.22
CA LYS A 29 5.04 -5.14 -3.47
C LYS A 29 3.52 -5.19 -3.64
N VAL A 30 2.79 -5.64 -2.62
CA VAL A 30 1.32 -5.71 -2.67
C VAL A 30 0.72 -4.31 -2.90
N LEU A 31 1.23 -3.29 -2.20
CA LEU A 31 0.76 -1.92 -2.40
C LEU A 31 1.04 -1.42 -3.83
N ALA A 32 2.25 -1.66 -4.34
CA ALA A 32 2.64 -1.26 -5.68
C ALA A 32 1.78 -1.94 -6.76
N ASP A 33 1.56 -3.25 -6.64
CA ASP A 33 0.75 -4.03 -7.58
C ASP A 33 -0.70 -3.51 -7.62
N LEU A 34 -1.29 -3.19 -6.46
CA LEU A 34 -2.63 -2.61 -6.38
C LEU A 34 -2.70 -1.22 -7.05
N VAL A 35 -1.69 -0.38 -6.81
CA VAL A 35 -1.59 0.95 -7.43
C VAL A 35 -1.49 0.82 -8.95
N VAL A 36 -0.62 -0.05 -9.45
CA VAL A 36 -0.46 -0.30 -10.90
C VAL A 36 -1.77 -0.78 -11.52
N LYS A 37 -2.46 -1.72 -10.87
CA LYS A 37 -3.77 -2.22 -11.33
C LYS A 37 -4.80 -1.10 -11.47
N GLN A 38 -4.84 -0.16 -10.51
CA GLN A 38 -5.78 0.98 -10.60
C GLN A 38 -5.41 1.98 -11.68
N ILE A 39 -4.11 2.21 -11.92
CA ILE A 39 -3.63 3.05 -13.02
C ILE A 39 -4.03 2.44 -14.37
N GLN A 40 -3.79 1.14 -14.56
CA GLN A 40 -4.14 0.42 -15.79
C GLN A 40 -5.65 0.38 -16.04
N SER A 41 -6.45 0.37 -14.98
CA SER A 41 -7.92 0.37 -15.08
C SER A 41 -8.51 1.74 -15.44
N GLY A 42 -7.68 2.76 -15.69
CA GLY A 42 -8.13 4.11 -16.05
C GLY A 42 -8.66 4.95 -14.88
N ASN A 43 -8.53 4.47 -13.63
CA ASN A 43 -9.00 5.16 -12.43
C ASN A 43 -8.06 6.30 -11.97
N ARG A 44 -7.10 6.72 -12.81
CA ARG A 44 -6.20 7.83 -12.51
C ARG A 44 -6.70 9.10 -13.19
N GLN A 45 -7.62 9.81 -12.53
CA GLN A 45 -7.92 11.19 -12.89
C GLN A 45 -6.81 12.10 -12.34
N ASN A 46 -6.02 12.68 -13.24
CA ASN A 46 -5.14 13.80 -12.92
C ASN A 46 -4.10 13.52 -11.81
N ASP A 47 -3.42 12.38 -11.89
CA ASP A 47 -2.38 11.91 -10.96
C ASP A 47 -2.87 11.33 -9.61
N PHE A 48 -4.13 11.61 -9.22
CA PHE A 48 -4.68 11.21 -7.93
C PHE A 48 -5.73 10.10 -8.05
N PHE A 49 -5.87 9.31 -6.98
CA PHE A 49 -6.99 8.36 -6.81
C PHE A 49 -8.11 9.02 -6.00
N ASP A 50 -9.35 8.82 -6.43
CA ASP A 50 -10.53 9.30 -5.72
C ASP A 50 -10.78 8.51 -4.42
N ARG A 51 -11.72 8.98 -3.60
CA ARG A 51 -12.03 8.36 -2.30
C ARG A 51 -12.49 6.91 -2.46
N LYS A 52 -13.25 6.60 -3.52
CA LYS A 52 -13.75 5.24 -3.77
C LYS A 52 -12.61 4.31 -4.15
N THR A 53 -11.71 4.74 -5.05
CA THR A 53 -10.53 3.93 -5.42
C THR A 53 -9.64 3.66 -4.22
N TRP A 54 -9.39 4.65 -3.35
CA TRP A 54 -8.65 4.42 -2.10
C TRP A 54 -9.33 3.41 -1.18
N SER A 55 -10.65 3.50 -1.01
CA SER A 55 -11.40 2.54 -0.20
C SER A 55 -11.29 1.12 -0.75
N ASN A 56 -11.39 0.96 -2.07
CA ASN A 56 -11.27 -0.33 -2.72
C ASN A 56 -9.85 -0.90 -2.58
N MET A 57 -8.81 -0.09 -2.85
CA MET A 57 -7.41 -0.50 -2.68
C MET A 57 -7.12 -0.94 -1.25
N ARG A 58 -7.62 -0.21 -0.24
CA ARG A 58 -7.43 -0.58 1.17
C ARG A 58 -8.13 -1.89 1.50
N ASN A 59 -9.35 -2.12 1.02
CA ASN A 59 -10.05 -3.37 1.24
C ASN A 59 -9.29 -4.55 0.61
N ASP A 60 -8.84 -4.40 -0.63
CA ASP A 60 -8.05 -5.42 -1.33
C ASP A 60 -6.71 -5.68 -0.64
N PHE A 61 -6.01 -4.63 -0.22
CA PHE A 61 -4.75 -4.73 0.50
C PHE A 61 -4.91 -5.48 1.82
N ASN A 62 -5.91 -5.12 2.62
CA ASN A 62 -6.18 -5.76 3.90
C ASN A 62 -6.61 -7.23 3.71
N LYS A 63 -7.40 -7.52 2.66
CA LYS A 63 -7.80 -8.88 2.32
C LYS A 63 -6.61 -9.75 1.91
N GLN A 64 -5.69 -9.23 1.12
CA GLN A 64 -4.50 -9.97 0.66
C GLN A 64 -3.47 -10.18 1.76
N THR A 65 -3.28 -9.17 2.62
CA THR A 65 -2.25 -9.20 3.67
C THR A 65 -2.74 -9.81 4.98
N GLY A 66 -4.05 -9.93 5.18
CA GLY A 66 -4.64 -10.28 6.47
C GLY A 66 -4.49 -9.19 7.54
N LEU A 67 -3.98 -8.01 7.17
CA LEU A 67 -3.69 -6.91 8.09
C LEU A 67 -4.76 -5.83 8.02
N SER A 68 -4.87 -5.02 9.08
CA SER A 68 -5.85 -3.93 9.16
C SER A 68 -5.19 -2.57 8.98
N PHE A 69 -4.96 -2.16 7.73
CA PHE A 69 -4.50 -0.81 7.40
C PHE A 69 -5.66 0.14 7.10
N ASN A 70 -5.42 1.44 7.30
CA ASN A 70 -6.31 2.52 6.90
C ASN A 70 -5.75 3.31 5.70
N ASN A 71 -6.63 4.04 5.01
CA ASN A 71 -6.27 4.79 3.80
C ASN A 71 -5.09 5.76 4.01
N ASN A 72 -4.98 6.39 5.18
CA ASN A 72 -3.91 7.34 5.46
C ASN A 72 -2.55 6.64 5.57
N GLN A 73 -2.51 5.42 6.12
CA GLN A 73 -1.28 4.63 6.17
C GLN A 73 -0.82 4.21 4.77
N LEU A 74 -1.74 3.74 3.91
CA LEU A 74 -1.39 3.38 2.52
C LEU A 74 -0.89 4.61 1.74
N ARG A 75 -1.57 5.75 1.87
CA ARG A 75 -1.18 7.01 1.20
C ARG A 75 0.22 7.45 1.60
N LYS A 76 0.46 7.59 2.91
CA LYS A 76 1.77 7.98 3.44
C LYS A 76 2.87 7.04 2.95
N HIS A 77 2.61 5.75 2.91
CA HIS A 77 3.60 4.79 2.46
C HIS A 77 3.83 4.82 0.95
N LEU A 78 2.78 5.03 0.16
CA LEU A 78 2.92 5.25 -1.28
C LEU A 78 3.79 6.48 -1.58
N ASP A 79 3.64 7.56 -0.81
CA ASP A 79 4.51 8.74 -0.94
C ASP A 79 5.97 8.41 -0.64
N VAL A 80 6.24 7.61 0.40
CA VAL A 80 7.59 7.10 0.70
C VAL A 80 8.16 6.27 -0.45
N LEU A 81 7.36 5.36 -1.04
CA LEU A 81 7.80 4.56 -2.19
C LEU A 81 8.13 5.45 -3.41
N ARG A 82 7.29 6.45 -3.70
CA ARG A 82 7.54 7.43 -4.77
C ARG A 82 8.83 8.21 -4.53
N GLN A 83 9.06 8.69 -3.31
CA GLN A 83 10.28 9.40 -2.95
C GLN A 83 11.54 8.53 -3.10
N ARG A 84 11.50 7.29 -2.64
CA ARG A 84 12.62 6.34 -2.79
C ARG A 84 12.94 6.09 -4.27
N TYR A 85 11.92 5.84 -5.08
CA TYR A 85 12.08 5.65 -6.52
C TYR A 85 12.68 6.88 -7.20
N ASN A 86 12.15 8.07 -6.90
CA ASN A 86 12.66 9.33 -7.47
C ASN A 86 14.10 9.62 -7.03
N SER A 87 14.45 9.34 -5.77
CA SER A 87 15.81 9.53 -5.26
C SER A 87 16.81 8.61 -5.99
N LEU A 88 16.45 7.34 -6.20
CA LEU A 88 17.26 6.40 -6.98
C LEU A 88 17.37 6.83 -8.45
N LYS A 89 16.26 7.30 -9.05
CA LYS A 89 16.25 7.81 -10.42
C LYS A 89 17.17 9.02 -10.59
N SER A 90 17.13 9.98 -9.66
CA SER A 90 18.00 11.17 -9.69
C SER A 90 19.46 10.82 -9.46
N SER A 91 19.78 9.90 -8.55
CA SER A 91 21.14 9.41 -8.36
C SER A 91 21.69 8.72 -9.61
N ARG A 92 20.86 7.93 -10.31
CA ARG A 92 21.26 7.31 -11.58
C ARG A 92 21.49 8.34 -12.69
N ALA A 93 20.66 9.39 -12.76
CA ALA A 93 20.83 10.48 -13.71
C ALA A 93 22.12 11.29 -13.46
N GLN A 94 22.56 11.44 -12.21
CA GLN A 94 23.84 12.07 -11.87
C GLN A 94 25.04 11.18 -12.24
N ASN A 95 24.90 9.85 -12.14
CA ASN A 95 25.96 8.91 -12.50
C ASN A 95 26.11 8.75 -14.03
N GLU A 96 25.04 8.96 -14.79
CA GLU A 96 25.05 8.95 -16.25
C GLU A 96 25.68 10.23 -16.83
N PHE A 97 25.70 11.33 -16.05
CA PHE A 97 26.35 12.60 -16.41
C PHE A 97 27.87 12.63 -16.12
N ALA A 98 28.44 11.58 -15.54
CA ALA A 98 29.85 11.54 -15.11
C ALA A 98 30.74 10.67 -16.04
N MET A 99 30.25 10.26 -17.21
CA MET A 99 30.99 9.46 -18.19
C MET A 99 30.92 10.06 -19.61
N GLU A 100 30.91 11.38 -19.73
CA GLU A 100 31.09 12.10 -20.99
C GLU A 100 32.19 13.17 -20.86
N GLU A 101 33.35 12.78 -20.36
CA GLU A 101 34.62 13.45 -20.68
C GLU A 101 35.63 12.33 -20.96
N GLU A 102 36.56 12.55 -21.89
CA GLU A 102 37.53 11.62 -22.52
C GLU A 102 37.17 11.16 -23.95
N GLU A 103 37.34 12.05 -24.95
CA GLU A 103 38.13 11.74 -26.15
C GLU A 103 38.54 13.05 -26.87
N ASP A 104 39.87 13.25 -27.00
CA ASP A 104 40.59 14.35 -27.68
C ASP A 104 40.38 14.41 -29.22
#